data_AF-A0A349PNF3-F1
#
_entry.id   AF-A0A349PNF3-F1
#
_cell.length_a   1.000
_cell.length_b   1.000
_cell.length_c   1.000
_cell.angle_alpha   90.00
_cell.angle_beta   90.00
_cell.angle_gamma   90.00
#
_symmetry.space_group_name_H-M   'P 1'
#
loop_
_entity.id
_entity.type
_entity.pdbx_description
1 polymer ?
#
loop_
_entity_poly.entity_id
_entity_poly.type
_entity_poly.pdbx_seq_one_letter_code
_entity_poly.pdbx_strand_id
1 'polypeptide(L)'
;GFGIVWGLLIFNLDRFIVSTIRKRDSFKSEFLQASPRIILAIIIAIVISKPLEIKIFEKEINTVLLKEKNAMALNNKKEVANYFKSDVEKNKAETDNLKTEIAKKEKEVNTLYETYIAEAEGTKGTMKLGKGPVFKEKIAKHNLASTELDSIRKINLAKIAINDKKAITLQADLDKKVSETQPIIEGFDGLMARINALNKLPIIPSLFIMLLFLAIETSPIIAKLLSPKGEYDYKLEDLETALKATLTQDKYQRNLLVKTSASMHDKVYEDIAQDKKLYDLQRQKATELLELQAHNFVEKQKKTI
;
A
#
# COMPACT_ATOMS: atom_id res chain seq x y z
N GLY A 1 -26.07 22.11 -9.40
CA GLY A 1 -25.96 22.94 -8.19
C GLY A 1 -24.54 22.93 -7.65
N PHE A 2 -24.12 21.85 -7.00
CA PHE A 2 -22.83 21.75 -6.31
C PHE A 2 -21.59 22.03 -7.18
N GLY A 3 -21.55 21.52 -8.42
CA GLY A 3 -20.43 21.77 -9.34
C GLY A 3 -20.25 23.25 -9.74
N ILE A 4 -21.33 24.03 -9.80
CA ILE A 4 -21.26 25.47 -10.10
C ILE A 4 -20.69 26.24 -8.90
N VAL A 5 -21.14 25.90 -7.68
CA VAL A 5 -20.64 26.49 -6.44
C VAL A 5 -19.16 26.19 -6.26
N TRP A 6 -18.74 24.94 -6.49
CA TRP A 6 -17.34 24.56 -6.46
C TRP A 6 -16.50 25.22 -7.55
N GLY A 7 -17.01 25.33 -8.78
CA GLY A 7 -16.35 26.05 -9.86
C GLY A 7 -16.12 27.52 -9.52
N LEU A 8 -17.11 28.20 -8.95
CA LEU A 8 -16.99 29.59 -8.50
C LEU A 8 -15.98 29.74 -7.35
N LEU A 9 -15.95 28.79 -6.41
CA LEU A 9 -15.00 28.79 -5.30
C LEU A 9 -13.56 28.61 -5.79
N ILE A 10 -13.31 27.62 -6.66
CA ILE A 10 -11.99 27.37 -7.25
C ILE A 10 -11.54 28.58 -8.07
N PHE A 11 -12.43 29.15 -8.88
CA PHE A 11 -12.14 30.36 -9.66
C PHE A 11 -11.81 31.56 -8.76
N ASN A 12 -12.57 31.78 -7.69
CA ASN A 12 -12.32 32.87 -6.75
C ASN A 12 -10.97 32.71 -6.04
N LEU A 13 -10.65 31.49 -5.59
CA LEU A 13 -9.41 31.16 -4.90
C LEU A 13 -8.19 31.24 -5.84
N ASP A 14 -8.29 30.72 -7.07
CA ASP A 14 -7.25 30.86 -8.08
C ASP A 14 -6.98 32.32 -8.40
N ARG A 15 -8.04 33.10 -8.68
CA ARG A 15 -7.93 34.54 -8.95
C ARG A 15 -7.30 35.31 -7.79
N PHE A 16 -7.68 35.01 -6.55
CA PHE A 16 -7.13 35.64 -5.36
C PHE A 16 -5.63 35.34 -5.19
N ILE A 17 -5.21 34.10 -5.44
CA ILE A 17 -3.80 33.73 -5.34
C ILE A 17 -2.99 34.39 -6.46
N VAL A 18 -3.50 34.39 -7.69
CA VAL A 18 -2.82 35.04 -8.83
C VAL A 18 -2.73 36.57 -8.64
N SER A 19 -3.74 37.20 -8.05
CA SER A 19 -3.74 38.65 -7.80
C SER A 19 -2.84 39.07 -6.63
N THR A 20 -2.53 38.17 -5.70
CA THR A 20 -1.65 38.44 -4.55
C THR A 20 -0.16 38.21 -4.85
N ILE A 21 0.18 37.58 -5.99
CA ILE A 21 1.57 37.46 -6.46
C ILE A 21 2.09 38.86 -6.82
N ARG A 22 2.95 39.39 -5.95
CA ARG A 22 3.65 40.66 -6.21
C ARG A 22 4.84 40.42 -7.11
N LYS A 23 4.91 41.18 -8.20
CA LYS A 23 6.11 41.24 -9.03
C LYS A 23 7.23 41.93 -8.26
N ARG A 24 8.36 41.24 -8.11
CA ARG A 24 9.55 41.72 -7.39
C ARG A 24 10.76 41.47 -8.28
N ASP A 25 11.86 42.18 -8.04
CA ASP A 25 13.05 42.06 -8.92
C ASP A 25 13.72 40.68 -8.92
N SER A 26 13.30 39.73 -8.06
CA SER A 26 13.86 38.38 -8.02
C SER A 26 12.82 37.31 -8.35
N PHE A 27 13.05 36.60 -9.47
CA PHE A 27 12.26 35.45 -9.92
C PHE A 27 12.09 34.38 -8.83
N LYS A 28 13.12 34.16 -8.00
CA LYS A 28 13.08 33.20 -6.88
C LYS A 28 12.00 33.58 -5.84
N SER A 29 11.83 34.87 -5.56
CA SER A 29 10.82 35.33 -4.60
C SER A 29 9.40 35.24 -5.17
N GLU A 30 9.24 35.40 -6.48
CA GLU A 30 7.95 35.20 -7.17
C GLU A 30 7.58 33.71 -7.19
N PHE A 31 8.54 32.84 -7.50
CA PHE A 31 8.34 31.39 -7.49
C PHE A 31 8.00 30.86 -6.09
N LEU A 32 8.66 31.36 -5.04
CA LEU A 32 8.34 30.97 -3.66
C LEU A 32 6.92 31.41 -3.26
N GLN A 33 6.48 32.60 -3.67
CA GLN A 33 5.09 33.04 -3.46
C GLN A 33 4.07 32.18 -4.21
N ALA A 34 4.42 31.71 -5.41
CA ALA A 34 3.57 30.82 -6.22
C ALA A 34 3.56 29.35 -5.73
N SER A 35 4.53 28.95 -4.91
CA SER A 35 4.72 27.55 -4.49
C SER A 35 3.49 26.88 -3.83
N PRO A 36 2.70 27.53 -2.95
CA PRO A 36 1.51 26.89 -2.38
C PRO A 36 0.48 26.52 -3.45
N ARG A 37 0.38 27.33 -4.51
CA ARG A 37 -0.52 27.08 -5.64
C ARG A 37 -0.02 25.96 -6.54
N ILE A 38 1.29 25.88 -6.79
CA ILE A 38 1.88 24.78 -7.56
C ILE A 38 1.63 23.44 -6.87
N ILE A 39 1.80 23.38 -5.54
CA ILE A 39 1.50 22.17 -4.75
C ILE A 39 0.02 21.80 -4.88
N LEU A 40 -0.89 22.78 -4.74
CA LEU A 40 -2.33 22.55 -4.89
C LEU A 40 -2.69 22.06 -6.31
N ALA A 41 -2.11 22.66 -7.34
CA ALA A 41 -2.31 22.26 -8.73
C ALA A 41 -1.83 20.82 -8.99
N ILE A 42 -0.70 20.40 -8.40
CA ILE A 42 -0.22 19.02 -8.48
C ILE A 42 -1.23 18.06 -7.83
N ILE A 43 -1.73 18.38 -6.64
CA ILE A 43 -2.72 17.53 -5.94
C ILE A 43 -3.99 17.41 -6.78
N ILE A 44 -4.52 18.51 -7.29
CA ILE A 44 -5.73 18.53 -8.12
C ILE A 44 -5.51 17.76 -9.42
N ALA A 45 -4.37 17.97 -10.09
CA ALA A 45 -4.04 17.25 -11.32
C ALA A 45 -4.01 15.73 -11.11
N ILE A 46 -3.40 15.25 -10.02
CA ILE A 46 -3.39 13.82 -9.66
C ILE A 46 -4.81 13.30 -9.40
N VAL A 47 -5.62 14.05 -8.65
CA VAL A 47 -6.98 13.64 -8.28
C VAL A 47 -7.90 13.58 -9.50
N ILE A 48 -7.77 14.53 -10.43
CA ILE A 48 -8.58 14.57 -11.66
C ILE A 48 -8.08 13.57 -12.71
N SER A 49 -6.76 13.34 -12.80
CA SER A 49 -6.20 12.47 -13.83
C SER A 49 -6.64 11.01 -13.64
N LYS A 50 -6.70 10.51 -12.40
CA LYS A 50 -6.99 9.09 -12.12
C LYS A 50 -8.34 8.57 -12.65
N PRO A 51 -9.50 9.22 -12.38
CA PRO A 51 -10.77 8.76 -12.94
C PRO A 51 -10.80 8.84 -14.47
N LEU A 52 -10.14 9.85 -15.05
CA LEU A 52 -10.03 9.99 -16.50
C LEU A 52 -9.11 8.94 -17.12
N GLU A 53 -7.99 8.61 -16.49
CA GLU A 53 -7.11 7.51 -16.89
C GLU A 53 -7.88 6.19 -16.94
N ILE A 54 -8.67 5.88 -15.90
CA ILE A 54 -9.51 4.67 -15.88
C ILE A 54 -10.50 4.67 -17.05
N LYS A 55 -11.07 5.84 -17.38
CA LYS A 55 -12.04 5.95 -18.47
C LYS A 55 -11.42 5.85 -19.86
N ILE A 56 -10.24 6.45 -20.04
CA ILE A 56 -9.49 6.44 -21.31
C ILE A 56 -8.95 5.04 -21.60
N PHE A 57 -8.38 4.37 -20.59
CA PHE A 57 -7.77 3.05 -20.72
C PHE A 57 -8.74 1.89 -20.40
N GLU A 58 -10.05 2.12 -20.54
CA GLU A 58 -11.06 1.13 -20.15
C GLU A 58 -10.85 -0.21 -20.87
N LYS A 59 -10.48 -0.20 -22.15
CA LYS A 59 -10.25 -1.41 -22.96
C LYS A 59 -8.99 -2.16 -22.52
N GLU A 60 -7.92 -1.44 -22.28
CA GLU A 60 -6.64 -1.97 -21.83
C GLU A 60 -6.77 -2.57 -20.43
N ILE A 61 -7.45 -1.86 -19.53
CA ILE A 61 -7.80 -2.34 -18.18
C ILE A 61 -8.61 -3.63 -18.26
N ASN A 62 -9.66 -3.68 -19.10
CA ASN A 62 -10.49 -4.88 -19.26
C ASN A 62 -9.67 -6.07 -19.78
N THR A 63 -8.67 -5.83 -20.63
CA THR A 63 -7.76 -6.88 -21.13
C THR A 63 -6.86 -7.42 -20.01
N VAL A 64 -6.31 -6.54 -19.18
CA VAL A 64 -5.52 -6.93 -18.01
C VAL A 64 -6.38 -7.70 -17.00
N LEU A 65 -7.59 -7.20 -16.71
CA LEU A 65 -8.54 -7.87 -15.82
C LEU A 65 -8.94 -9.26 -16.35
N LEU A 66 -9.18 -9.41 -17.66
CA LEU A 66 -9.45 -10.71 -18.25
C LEU A 66 -8.29 -11.68 -18.03
N LYS A 67 -7.05 -11.22 -18.22
CA LYS A 67 -5.85 -12.02 -17.97
C LYS A 67 -5.74 -12.44 -16.49
N GLU A 68 -6.05 -11.53 -15.56
CA GLU A 68 -6.07 -11.83 -14.13
C GLU A 68 -7.18 -12.81 -13.75
N LYS A 69 -8.39 -12.63 -14.27
CA LYS A 69 -9.51 -13.58 -14.08
C LYS A 69 -9.15 -14.97 -14.57
N ASN A 70 -8.53 -15.08 -15.75
CA ASN A 70 -8.06 -16.36 -16.28
C ASN A 70 -6.98 -17.00 -15.41
N ALA A 71 -6.04 -16.21 -14.89
CA ALA A 71 -5.01 -16.69 -13.97
C ALA A 71 -5.63 -17.18 -12.65
N MET A 72 -6.59 -16.43 -12.10
CA MET A 72 -7.31 -16.78 -10.89
C MET A 72 -8.14 -18.05 -11.08
N ALA A 73 -8.86 -18.18 -12.20
CA ALA A 73 -9.61 -19.38 -12.55
C ALA A 73 -8.71 -20.61 -12.67
N LEU A 74 -7.54 -20.46 -13.30
CA LEU A 74 -6.56 -21.53 -13.39
C LEU A 74 -6.00 -21.91 -12.01
N ASN A 75 -5.68 -20.93 -11.17
CA ASN A 75 -5.16 -21.20 -9.83
C ASN A 75 -6.20 -21.87 -8.95
N ASN A 76 -7.44 -21.38 -8.96
CA ASN A 76 -8.57 -21.97 -8.25
C ASN A 76 -8.80 -23.44 -8.68
N LYS A 77 -8.79 -23.73 -9.99
CA LYS A 77 -8.88 -25.12 -10.47
C LYS A 77 -7.76 -26.01 -9.91
N LYS A 78 -6.53 -25.50 -9.80
CA LYS A 78 -5.41 -26.24 -9.21
C LYS A 78 -5.58 -26.45 -7.69
N GLU A 79 -6.01 -25.42 -6.97
CA GLU A 79 -6.25 -25.50 -5.53
C GLU A 79 -7.36 -26.50 -5.20
N VAL A 80 -8.47 -26.46 -5.94
CA VAL A 80 -9.56 -27.43 -5.80
C VAL A 80 -9.08 -28.84 -6.18
N ALA A 81 -8.36 -29.01 -7.28
CA ALA A 81 -7.80 -30.31 -7.65
C ALA A 81 -6.84 -30.88 -6.59
N ASN A 82 -6.01 -30.01 -5.98
CA ASN A 82 -5.11 -30.40 -4.90
C ASN A 82 -5.89 -30.80 -3.64
N TYR A 83 -6.99 -30.11 -3.33
CA TYR A 83 -7.86 -30.45 -2.19
C TYR A 83 -8.44 -31.87 -2.32
N PHE A 84 -8.88 -32.27 -3.52
CA PHE A 84 -9.44 -33.62 -3.76
C PHE A 84 -8.39 -34.69 -4.08
N LYS A 85 -7.12 -34.31 -4.28
CA LYS A 85 -6.05 -35.20 -4.77
C LYS A 85 -5.93 -36.47 -3.94
N SER A 86 -5.87 -36.35 -2.61
CA SER A 86 -5.73 -37.50 -1.70
C SER A 86 -6.90 -38.49 -1.86
N ASP A 87 -8.13 -38.01 -1.95
CA ASP A 87 -9.31 -38.90 -2.00
C ASP A 87 -9.43 -39.60 -3.35
N VAL A 88 -9.10 -38.90 -4.44
CA VAL A 88 -9.02 -39.48 -5.79
C VAL A 88 -7.90 -40.52 -5.86
N GLU A 89 -6.72 -40.21 -5.35
CA GLU A 89 -5.57 -41.14 -5.34
C GLU A 89 -5.86 -42.38 -4.49
N LYS A 90 -6.46 -42.23 -3.31
CA LYS A 90 -6.87 -43.36 -2.46
C LYS A 90 -7.91 -44.25 -3.16
N ASN A 91 -8.96 -43.65 -3.71
CA ASN A 91 -10.01 -44.40 -4.41
C ASN A 91 -9.45 -45.16 -5.63
N LYS A 92 -8.54 -44.53 -6.37
CA LYS A 92 -7.85 -45.16 -7.50
C LYS A 92 -6.95 -46.30 -7.05
N ALA A 93 -6.13 -46.09 -6.01
CA ALA A 93 -5.25 -47.12 -5.47
C ALA A 93 -6.03 -48.34 -4.94
N GLU A 94 -7.16 -48.13 -4.27
CA GLU A 94 -8.06 -49.21 -3.84
C GLU A 94 -8.59 -50.00 -5.05
N THR A 95 -9.05 -49.32 -6.10
CA THR A 95 -9.52 -49.97 -7.33
C THR A 95 -8.41 -50.75 -8.03
N ASP A 96 -7.20 -50.20 -8.12
CA ASP A 96 -6.06 -50.84 -8.76
C ASP A 96 -5.59 -52.08 -7.96
N ASN A 97 -5.64 -52.02 -6.63
CA ASN A 97 -5.38 -53.16 -5.75
C ASN A 97 -6.39 -54.29 -5.97
N LEU A 98 -7.70 -53.98 -6.01
CA LEU A 98 -8.76 -54.96 -6.25
C LEU A 98 -8.64 -55.64 -7.62
N LYS A 99 -8.27 -54.87 -8.66
CA LYS A 99 -7.99 -55.41 -10.00
C LYS A 99 -6.76 -56.32 -10.01
N THR A 100 -5.73 -55.93 -9.28
CA THR A 100 -4.49 -56.72 -9.14
C THR A 100 -4.76 -58.05 -8.44
N GLU A 101 -5.60 -58.08 -7.42
CA GLU A 101 -6.02 -59.32 -6.74
C GLU A 101 -6.73 -60.29 -7.71
N ILE A 102 -7.67 -59.77 -8.52
CA ILE A 102 -8.35 -60.57 -9.56
C ILE A 102 -7.34 -61.11 -10.56
N ALA A 103 -6.47 -60.25 -11.12
CA ALA A 103 -5.49 -60.64 -12.13
C ALA A 103 -4.49 -61.67 -11.60
N LYS A 104 -4.07 -61.57 -10.33
CA LYS A 104 -3.19 -62.54 -9.68
C LYS A 104 -3.85 -63.91 -9.57
N LYS A 105 -5.11 -63.97 -9.12
CA LYS A 105 -5.83 -65.24 -8.98
C LYS A 105 -6.18 -65.84 -10.34
N GLU A 106 -6.51 -65.01 -11.33
CA GLU A 106 -6.73 -65.44 -12.70
C GLU A 106 -5.47 -66.06 -13.31
N LYS A 107 -4.30 -65.46 -13.08
CA LYS A 107 -3.02 -66.04 -13.50
C LYS A 107 -2.74 -67.39 -12.82
N GLU A 108 -3.07 -67.53 -11.54
CA GLU A 108 -2.95 -68.79 -10.80
C GLU A 108 -3.84 -69.88 -11.41
N VAL A 109 -5.11 -69.57 -11.68
CA VAL A 109 -6.06 -70.50 -12.33
C VAL A 109 -5.57 -70.90 -13.71
N ASN A 110 -5.13 -69.95 -14.54
CA ASN A 110 -4.58 -70.23 -15.87
C ASN A 110 -3.33 -71.12 -15.81
N THR A 111 -2.46 -70.91 -14.83
CA THR A 111 -1.28 -71.76 -14.62
C THR A 111 -1.69 -73.19 -14.23
N LEU A 112 -2.68 -73.34 -13.35
CA LEU A 112 -3.23 -74.64 -12.98
C LEU A 112 -3.88 -75.35 -14.18
N TYR A 113 -4.58 -74.60 -15.02
CA TYR A 113 -5.16 -75.08 -16.28
C TYR A 113 -4.09 -75.67 -17.21
N GLU A 114 -3.04 -74.90 -17.51
CA GLU A 114 -1.92 -75.34 -18.33
C GLU A 114 -1.26 -76.60 -17.76
N THR A 115 -1.06 -76.68 -16.44
CA THR A 115 -0.40 -77.83 -15.81
C THR A 115 -1.20 -79.13 -15.82
N TYR A 116 -2.54 -79.09 -15.79
CA TYR A 116 -3.36 -80.32 -15.86
C TYR A 116 -3.58 -80.76 -17.32
N ILE A 117 -3.67 -79.82 -18.26
CA ILE A 117 -3.73 -80.13 -19.70
C ILE A 117 -2.43 -80.82 -20.14
N ALA A 118 -1.28 -80.25 -19.76
CA ALA A 118 0.02 -80.84 -20.07
C ALA A 118 0.23 -82.23 -19.43
N GLU A 119 -0.40 -82.51 -18.28
CA GLU A 119 -0.42 -83.85 -17.69
C GLU A 119 -1.25 -84.83 -18.53
N ALA A 120 -2.43 -84.43 -18.99
CA ALA A 120 -3.28 -85.28 -19.85
C ALA A 120 -2.64 -85.58 -21.20
N GLU A 121 -1.92 -84.61 -21.77
CA GLU A 121 -1.17 -84.72 -23.02
C GLU A 121 0.17 -85.46 -22.85
N GLY A 122 0.60 -85.74 -21.62
CA GLY A 122 1.86 -86.43 -21.33
C GLY A 122 3.12 -85.59 -21.60
N THR A 123 3.00 -84.27 -21.73
CA THR A 123 4.11 -83.35 -22.05
C THR A 123 4.85 -82.84 -20.80
N LYS A 124 4.22 -82.90 -19.61
CA LYS A 124 4.81 -82.52 -18.32
C LYS A 124 4.28 -83.42 -17.19
N GLY A 125 5.05 -83.57 -16.11
CA GLY A 125 4.64 -84.33 -14.93
C GLY A 125 4.92 -85.83 -15.05
N THR A 126 3.90 -86.71 -15.02
CA THR A 126 4.14 -88.17 -15.11
C THR A 126 4.57 -88.64 -16.50
N MET A 127 4.44 -87.80 -17.52
CA MET A 127 4.75 -88.09 -18.93
C MET A 127 3.99 -89.30 -19.50
N LYS A 128 2.89 -89.69 -18.85
CA LYS A 128 2.00 -90.76 -19.32
C LYS A 128 0.75 -90.13 -19.89
N LEU A 129 0.45 -90.46 -21.14
CA LEU A 129 -0.76 -90.00 -21.81
C LEU A 129 -2.01 -90.54 -21.08
N GLY A 130 -2.93 -89.64 -20.74
CA GLY A 130 -4.25 -90.02 -20.21
C GLY A 130 -4.63 -89.41 -18.86
N LYS A 131 -5.85 -89.73 -18.42
CA LYS A 131 -6.52 -89.12 -17.26
C LYS A 131 -6.36 -89.97 -15.99
N GLY A 132 -5.13 -90.06 -15.47
CA GLY A 132 -4.80 -90.83 -14.27
C GLY A 132 -5.18 -90.17 -12.92
N PRO A 133 -4.81 -90.77 -11.77
CA PRO A 133 -5.08 -90.21 -10.44
C PRO A 133 -4.48 -88.81 -10.23
N VAL A 134 -3.24 -88.58 -10.70
CA VAL A 134 -2.55 -87.28 -10.64
C VAL A 134 -3.29 -86.21 -11.44
N PHE A 135 -3.86 -86.56 -12.60
CA PHE A 135 -4.73 -85.68 -13.37
C PHE A 135 -5.99 -85.30 -12.58
N LYS A 136 -6.63 -86.26 -11.89
CA LYS A 136 -7.80 -85.99 -11.04
C LYS A 136 -7.49 -85.07 -9.85
N GLU A 137 -6.30 -85.19 -9.26
CA GLU A 137 -5.89 -84.25 -8.20
C GLU A 137 -5.64 -82.84 -8.75
N LYS A 138 -4.97 -82.72 -9.90
CA LYS A 138 -4.71 -81.42 -10.54
C LYS A 138 -6.00 -80.74 -11.00
N ILE A 139 -6.97 -81.48 -11.54
CA ILE A 139 -8.27 -80.92 -11.91
C ILE A 139 -9.07 -80.48 -10.69
N ALA A 140 -9.01 -81.23 -9.58
CA ALA A 140 -9.64 -80.84 -8.33
C ALA A 140 -9.06 -79.52 -7.79
N LYS A 141 -7.72 -79.37 -7.83
CA LYS A 141 -7.05 -78.11 -7.46
C LYS A 141 -7.46 -76.95 -8.36
N HIS A 142 -7.53 -77.15 -9.67
CA HIS A 142 -8.01 -76.15 -10.62
C HIS A 142 -9.46 -75.76 -10.33
N ASN A 143 -10.36 -76.72 -10.12
CA ASN A 143 -11.78 -76.46 -9.87
C ASN A 143 -11.98 -75.67 -8.57
N LEU A 144 -11.22 -75.99 -7.52
CA LEU A 144 -11.22 -75.23 -6.27
C LEU A 144 -10.72 -73.80 -6.50
N ALA A 145 -9.58 -73.63 -7.17
CA ALA A 145 -9.04 -72.30 -7.48
C ALA A 145 -9.97 -71.47 -8.40
N SER A 146 -10.69 -72.11 -9.33
CA SER A 146 -11.70 -71.48 -10.18
C SER A 146 -12.89 -70.99 -9.37
N THR A 147 -13.35 -71.79 -8.40
CA THR A 147 -14.46 -71.40 -7.51
C THR A 147 -14.05 -70.23 -6.61
N GLU A 148 -12.81 -70.23 -6.11
CA GLU A 148 -12.23 -69.10 -5.37
C GLU A 148 -12.12 -67.86 -6.25
N LEU A 149 -11.68 -67.99 -7.51
CA LEU A 149 -11.63 -66.89 -8.48
C LEU A 149 -13.01 -66.29 -8.72
N ASP A 150 -14.05 -67.10 -8.89
CA ASP A 150 -15.41 -66.62 -9.10
C ASP A 150 -15.94 -65.84 -7.88
N SER A 151 -15.63 -66.32 -6.67
CA SER A 151 -15.96 -65.62 -5.42
C SER A 151 -15.22 -64.29 -5.30
N ILE A 152 -13.90 -64.28 -5.53
CA ILE A 152 -13.07 -63.07 -5.51
C ILE A 152 -13.55 -62.07 -6.57
N ARG A 153 -13.82 -62.52 -7.79
CA ARG A 153 -14.36 -61.67 -8.86
C ARG A 153 -15.68 -61.04 -8.44
N LYS A 154 -16.63 -61.82 -7.92
CA LYS A 154 -17.93 -61.30 -7.49
C LYS A 154 -17.79 -60.23 -6.41
N ILE A 155 -16.96 -60.46 -5.40
CA ILE A 155 -16.74 -59.52 -4.29
C ILE A 155 -15.99 -58.26 -4.78
N ASN A 156 -14.89 -58.44 -5.50
CA ASN A 156 -14.04 -57.32 -5.92
C ASN A 156 -14.71 -56.48 -7.02
N LEU A 157 -15.47 -57.08 -7.94
CA LEU A 157 -16.27 -56.31 -8.92
C LEU A 157 -17.36 -55.48 -8.24
N ALA A 158 -18.01 -56.00 -7.20
CA ALA A 158 -18.97 -55.23 -6.42
C ALA A 158 -18.31 -54.02 -5.72
N LYS A 159 -17.11 -54.20 -5.15
CA LYS A 159 -16.33 -53.11 -4.55
C LYS A 159 -15.85 -52.09 -5.59
N ILE A 160 -15.37 -52.55 -6.75
CA ILE A 160 -14.96 -51.70 -7.87
C ILE A 160 -16.14 -50.83 -8.32
N ALA A 161 -17.35 -51.41 -8.46
CA ALA A 161 -18.54 -50.65 -8.81
C ALA A 161 -18.90 -49.55 -7.79
N ILE A 162 -18.62 -49.78 -6.49
CA ILE A 162 -18.77 -48.75 -5.45
C ILE A 162 -17.72 -47.64 -5.61
N ASN A 163 -16.46 -48.02 -5.84
CA ASN A 163 -15.36 -47.06 -6.06
C ASN A 163 -15.54 -46.25 -7.35
N ASP A 164 -16.11 -46.84 -8.40
CA ASP A 164 -16.43 -46.14 -9.65
C ASP A 164 -17.54 -45.10 -9.42
N LYS A 165 -18.57 -45.44 -8.64
CA LYS A 165 -19.59 -44.46 -8.20
C LYS A 165 -18.97 -43.34 -7.38
N LYS A 166 -18.09 -43.67 -6.44
CA LYS A 166 -17.36 -42.68 -5.62
C LYS A 166 -16.48 -41.77 -6.48
N ALA A 167 -15.83 -42.30 -7.51
CA ALA A 167 -15.04 -41.51 -8.46
C ALA A 167 -15.91 -40.48 -9.20
N ILE A 168 -17.11 -40.90 -9.66
CA ILE A 168 -18.08 -40.00 -10.29
C ILE A 168 -18.52 -38.90 -9.32
N THR A 169 -18.83 -39.25 -8.07
CA THR A 169 -19.21 -38.27 -7.04
C THR A 169 -18.08 -37.29 -6.73
N LEU A 170 -16.84 -37.78 -6.54
CA LEU A 170 -15.67 -36.93 -6.30
C LEU A 170 -15.42 -35.95 -7.46
N GLN A 171 -15.59 -36.41 -8.70
CA GLN A 171 -15.46 -35.55 -9.87
C GLN A 171 -16.58 -34.50 -9.91
N ALA A 172 -17.82 -34.90 -9.63
CA ALA A 172 -18.95 -33.97 -9.56
C ALA A 172 -18.77 -32.91 -8.47
N ASP A 173 -18.24 -33.28 -7.30
CA ASP A 173 -17.96 -32.36 -6.19
C ASP A 173 -16.83 -31.38 -6.52
N LEU A 174 -15.79 -31.85 -7.24
CA LEU A 174 -14.72 -31.01 -7.76
C LEU A 174 -15.29 -29.97 -8.74
N ASP A 175 -16.06 -30.42 -9.72
CA ASP A 175 -16.65 -29.55 -10.74
C ASP A 175 -17.65 -28.55 -10.10
N LYS A 176 -18.40 -29.01 -9.09
CA LYS A 176 -19.28 -28.14 -8.30
C LYS A 176 -18.50 -27.06 -7.57
N LYS A 177 -17.39 -27.39 -6.90
CA LYS A 177 -16.55 -26.40 -6.21
C LYS A 177 -15.92 -25.38 -7.14
N VAL A 178 -15.49 -25.81 -8.32
CA VAL A 178 -15.01 -24.90 -9.37
C VAL A 178 -16.14 -23.99 -9.86
N SER A 179 -17.35 -24.53 -10.06
CA SER A 179 -18.52 -23.76 -10.49
C SER A 179 -19.00 -22.75 -9.42
N GLU A 180 -18.99 -23.12 -8.14
CA GLU A 180 -19.37 -22.23 -7.03
C GLU A 180 -18.46 -21.01 -6.91
N THR A 181 -17.19 -21.15 -7.26
CA THR A 181 -16.17 -20.08 -7.16
C THR A 181 -16.10 -19.22 -8.42
N GLN A 182 -16.56 -19.73 -9.56
CA GLN A 182 -16.50 -19.05 -10.85
C GLN A 182 -17.22 -17.68 -10.86
N PRO A 183 -18.43 -17.50 -10.29
CA PRO A 183 -19.08 -16.18 -10.20
C PRO A 183 -18.28 -15.15 -9.39
N ILE A 184 -17.55 -15.59 -8.36
CA ILE A 184 -16.73 -14.70 -7.52
C ILE A 184 -15.56 -14.14 -8.35
N ILE A 185 -14.94 -14.99 -9.17
CA ILE A 185 -13.86 -14.62 -10.08
C ILE A 185 -14.38 -13.70 -11.19
N GLU A 186 -15.56 -14.00 -11.75
CA GLU A 186 -16.19 -13.17 -12.76
C GLU A 186 -16.59 -11.78 -12.21
N GLY A 187 -17.01 -11.73 -10.94
CA GLY A 187 -17.28 -10.50 -10.20
C GLY A 187 -16.04 -9.68 -9.82
N PHE A 188 -14.83 -10.16 -10.09
CA PHE A 188 -13.58 -9.43 -9.85
C PHE A 188 -13.40 -8.26 -10.84
N ASP A 189 -14.16 -7.18 -10.64
CA ASP A 189 -14.12 -5.96 -11.46
C ASP A 189 -14.39 -4.68 -10.63
N GLY A 190 -14.12 -4.73 -9.33
CA GLY A 190 -14.26 -3.56 -8.46
C GLY A 190 -13.29 -2.43 -8.82
N LEU A 191 -13.54 -1.22 -8.30
CA LEU A 191 -12.68 -0.05 -8.51
C LEU A 191 -11.20 -0.33 -8.20
N MET A 192 -10.94 -1.06 -7.12
CA MET A 192 -9.57 -1.44 -6.73
C MET A 192 -8.91 -2.35 -7.77
N ALA A 193 -9.65 -3.31 -8.34
CA ALA A 193 -9.14 -4.17 -9.40
C ALA A 193 -8.79 -3.35 -10.66
N ARG A 194 -9.64 -2.36 -11.01
CA ARG A 194 -9.39 -1.43 -12.11
C ARG A 194 -8.17 -0.55 -11.87
N ILE A 195 -7.96 -0.05 -10.64
CA ILE A 195 -6.76 0.72 -10.26
C ILE A 195 -5.51 -0.16 -10.36
N ASN A 196 -5.56 -1.39 -9.85
CA ASN A 196 -4.44 -2.33 -9.93
C ASN A 196 -4.10 -2.69 -11.38
N ALA A 197 -5.11 -2.91 -12.22
CA ALA A 197 -4.94 -3.16 -13.64
C ALA A 197 -4.35 -1.95 -14.37
N LEU A 198 -4.81 -0.72 -14.04
CA LEU A 198 -4.24 0.53 -14.57
C LEU A 198 -2.76 0.66 -14.21
N ASN A 199 -2.36 0.32 -12.98
CA ASN A 199 -0.96 0.37 -12.54
C ASN A 199 -0.06 -0.66 -13.24
N LYS A 200 -0.62 -1.65 -13.95
CA LYS A 200 0.13 -2.60 -14.77
C LYS A 200 0.34 -2.11 -16.21
N LEU A 201 -0.34 -1.05 -16.62
CA LEU A 201 -0.13 -0.43 -17.92
C LEU A 201 1.15 0.42 -17.92
N PRO A 202 1.73 0.70 -19.10
CA PRO A 202 2.87 1.61 -19.20
C PRO A 202 2.57 2.97 -18.54
N ILE A 203 3.54 3.52 -17.81
CA ILE A 203 3.34 4.76 -17.04
C ILE A 203 3.30 6.02 -17.93
N ILE A 204 3.91 5.97 -19.11
CA ILE A 204 4.10 7.14 -19.98
C ILE A 204 2.76 7.80 -20.39
N PRO A 205 1.74 7.05 -20.86
CA PRO A 205 0.44 7.64 -21.20
C PRO A 205 -0.28 8.26 -19.99
N SER A 206 -0.24 7.58 -18.83
CA SER A 206 -0.79 8.10 -17.56
C SER A 206 -0.09 9.40 -17.15
N LEU A 207 1.25 9.43 -17.24
CA LEU A 207 2.06 10.61 -16.97
C LEU A 207 1.69 11.77 -17.91
N PHE A 208 1.48 11.51 -19.20
CA PHE A 208 1.08 12.56 -20.17
C PHE A 208 -0.26 13.20 -19.82
N ILE A 209 -1.25 12.41 -19.41
CA ILE A 209 -2.57 12.92 -18.98
C ILE A 209 -2.43 13.77 -17.71
N MET A 210 -1.67 13.29 -16.72
CA MET A 210 -1.40 14.05 -15.51
C MET A 210 -0.67 15.37 -15.81
N LEU A 211 0.37 15.33 -16.65
CA LEU A 211 1.11 16.52 -17.08
C LEU A 211 0.24 17.50 -17.85
N LEU A 212 -0.71 17.03 -18.66
CA LEU A 212 -1.68 17.88 -19.35
C LEU A 212 -2.54 18.67 -18.36
N PHE A 213 -3.13 17.99 -17.36
CA PHE A 213 -3.91 18.66 -16.32
C PHE A 213 -3.05 19.61 -15.49
N LEU A 214 -1.84 19.20 -15.13
CA LEU A 214 -0.90 20.06 -14.41
C LEU A 214 -0.58 21.32 -15.23
N ALA A 215 -0.33 21.19 -16.53
CA ALA A 215 -0.04 22.31 -17.42
C ALA A 215 -1.24 23.27 -17.54
N ILE A 216 -2.45 22.75 -17.65
CA ILE A 216 -3.68 23.56 -17.70
C ILE A 216 -3.89 24.32 -16.38
N GLU A 217 -3.77 23.64 -15.24
CA GLU A 217 -3.97 24.23 -13.92
C GLU A 217 -2.87 25.23 -13.54
N THR A 218 -1.63 25.00 -13.99
CA THR A 218 -0.50 25.92 -13.72
C THR A 218 -0.36 27.03 -14.75
N SER A 219 -1.09 26.97 -15.88
CA SER A 219 -1.03 27.96 -16.96
C SER A 219 -1.18 29.42 -16.48
N PRO A 220 -2.15 29.77 -15.60
CA PRO A 220 -2.28 31.15 -15.12
C PRO A 220 -1.07 31.64 -14.31
N ILE A 221 -0.48 30.75 -13.50
CA ILE A 221 0.70 31.05 -12.69
C ILE A 221 1.91 31.22 -13.58
N ILE A 222 2.12 30.29 -14.52
CA ILE A 222 3.23 30.34 -15.47
C ILE A 222 3.13 31.61 -16.30
N ALA A 223 1.94 31.95 -16.78
CA ALA A 223 1.67 33.20 -17.49
C ALA A 223 2.01 34.42 -16.63
N LYS A 224 1.58 34.45 -15.36
CA LYS A 224 1.89 35.56 -14.44
C LYS A 224 3.39 35.65 -14.13
N LEU A 225 4.09 34.53 -13.96
CA LEU A 225 5.52 34.50 -13.71
C LEU A 225 6.32 34.97 -14.93
N LEU A 226 5.92 34.59 -16.15
CA LEU A 226 6.60 34.98 -17.39
C LEU A 226 6.23 36.38 -17.86
N SER A 227 5.06 36.91 -17.50
CA SER A 227 4.64 38.25 -17.91
C SER A 227 5.53 39.34 -17.28
N PRO A 228 5.93 40.37 -18.04
CA PRO A 228 6.69 41.50 -17.52
C PRO A 228 5.87 42.34 -16.53
N LYS A 229 6.54 43.20 -15.74
CA LYS A 229 5.89 44.16 -14.84
C LYS A 229 4.94 45.07 -15.63
N GLY A 230 3.68 45.15 -15.22
CA GLY A 230 2.71 46.09 -15.78
C GLY A 230 2.68 47.42 -15.04
N GLU A 231 1.93 48.40 -15.55
CA GLU A 231 1.76 49.72 -14.91
C GLU A 231 1.26 49.64 -13.45
N TYR A 232 0.38 48.68 -13.17
CA TYR A 232 -0.12 48.43 -11.82
C TYR A 232 1.00 48.00 -10.87
N ASP A 233 1.89 47.12 -11.32
CA ASP A 233 3.00 46.61 -10.50
C ASP A 233 3.97 47.75 -10.13
N TYR A 234 4.27 48.65 -11.07
CA TYR A 234 5.11 49.82 -10.82
C TYR A 234 4.47 50.81 -9.83
N LYS A 235 3.17 51.11 -9.97
CA LYS A 235 2.46 52.00 -9.04
C LYS A 235 2.42 51.42 -7.62
N LEU A 236 2.23 50.10 -7.52
CA LEU A 236 2.23 49.41 -6.23
C LEU A 236 3.63 49.44 -5.59
N GLU A 237 4.68 49.19 -6.39
CA GLU A 237 6.07 49.24 -5.94
C GLU A 237 6.47 50.65 -5.44
N ASP A 238 6.04 51.71 -6.12
CA ASP A 238 6.28 53.09 -5.72
C ASP A 238 5.62 53.41 -4.36
N LEU A 239 4.35 53.06 -4.19
CA LEU A 239 3.62 53.24 -2.92
C LEU A 239 4.27 52.47 -1.77
N GLU A 240 4.68 51.22 -2.00
CA GLU A 240 5.35 50.40 -0.99
C GLU A 240 6.73 50.98 -0.61
N THR A 241 7.47 51.47 -1.59
CA THR A 241 8.80 52.06 -1.38
C THR A 241 8.70 53.40 -0.65
N ALA A 242 7.75 54.26 -1.00
CA ALA A 242 7.49 55.52 -0.32
C ALA A 242 7.12 55.28 1.15
N LEU A 243 6.21 54.34 1.43
CA LEU A 243 5.84 53.98 2.81
C LEU A 243 7.05 53.45 3.59
N LYS A 244 7.86 52.58 2.98
CA LYS A 244 9.05 52.01 3.61
C LYS A 244 10.09 53.09 3.93
N ALA A 245 10.26 54.07 3.05
CA ALA A 245 11.16 55.21 3.28
C ALA A 245 10.72 56.02 4.49
N THR A 246 9.43 56.38 4.57
CA THR A 246 8.85 57.10 5.72
C THR A 246 9.03 56.32 7.02
N LEU A 247 8.68 55.03 7.05
CA LEU A 247 8.86 54.19 8.25
C LEU A 247 10.32 54.06 8.68
N THR A 248 11.24 53.99 7.72
CA THR A 248 12.68 53.92 8.00
C THR A 248 13.19 55.22 8.60
N GLN A 249 12.76 56.35 8.04
CA GLN A 249 13.07 57.68 8.56
C GLN A 249 12.53 57.87 9.98
N ASP A 250 11.27 57.53 10.24
CA ASP A 250 10.66 57.63 11.56
C ASP A 250 11.41 56.77 12.59
N LYS A 251 11.79 55.54 12.22
CA LYS A 251 12.57 54.66 13.08
C LYS A 251 13.94 55.24 13.40
N TYR A 252 14.61 55.84 12.41
CA TYR A 252 15.89 56.51 12.60
C TYR A 252 15.77 57.71 13.55
N GLN A 253 14.77 58.58 13.32
CA GLN A 253 14.52 59.74 14.18
C GLN A 253 14.22 59.32 15.62
N ARG A 254 13.37 58.30 15.83
CA ARG A 254 13.09 57.77 17.18
C ARG A 254 14.34 57.24 17.87
N ASN A 255 15.19 56.48 17.16
CA ASN A 255 16.45 56.00 17.72
C ASN A 255 17.39 57.14 18.10
N LEU A 256 17.49 58.18 17.24
CA LEU A 256 18.30 59.35 17.53
C LEU A 256 17.78 60.10 18.77
N LEU A 257 16.47 60.28 18.89
CA LEU A 257 15.84 60.91 20.06
C LEU A 257 16.15 60.14 21.35
N VAL A 258 16.04 58.81 21.34
CA VAL A 258 16.38 57.97 22.51
C VAL A 258 17.87 58.12 22.86
N LYS A 259 18.77 58.03 21.88
CA LYS A 259 20.22 58.16 22.11
C LYS A 259 20.61 59.55 22.64
N THR A 260 20.04 60.61 22.07
CA THR A 260 20.25 61.98 22.52
C THR A 260 19.71 62.19 23.93
N SER A 261 18.51 61.69 24.22
CA SER A 261 17.92 61.75 25.56
C SER A 261 18.77 61.01 26.59
N ALA A 262 19.25 59.80 26.28
CA ALA A 262 20.14 59.05 27.16
C ALA A 262 21.46 59.83 27.41
N SER A 263 22.10 60.32 26.36
CA SER A 263 23.33 61.12 26.48
C SER A 263 23.13 62.43 27.26
N MET A 264 21.97 63.07 27.13
CA MET A 264 21.62 64.26 27.92
C MET A 264 21.46 63.91 29.39
N HIS A 265 20.75 62.82 29.71
CA HIS A 265 20.62 62.35 31.08
C HIS A 265 21.99 62.00 31.67
N ASP A 266 22.84 61.26 30.95
CA ASP A 266 24.20 60.92 31.40
C ASP A 266 25.00 62.18 31.78
N LYS A 267 24.97 63.21 30.93
CA LYS A 267 25.62 64.51 31.22
C LYS A 267 25.02 65.21 32.43
N VAL A 268 23.70 65.24 32.56
CA VAL A 268 23.03 65.85 33.71
C VAL A 268 23.41 65.14 35.00
N TYR A 269 23.48 63.81 35.00
CA TYR A 269 23.90 63.04 36.18
C TYR A 269 25.39 63.20 36.47
N GLU A 270 26.25 63.36 35.45
CA GLU A 270 27.67 63.68 35.62
C GLU A 270 27.87 65.05 36.27
N ASP A 271 27.15 66.09 35.79
CA ASP A 271 27.15 67.43 36.38
C ASP A 271 26.67 67.40 37.84
N ILE A 272 25.60 66.65 38.13
CA ILE A 272 25.09 66.45 39.50
C ILE A 272 26.13 65.76 40.39
N ALA A 273 26.84 64.76 39.87
CA ALA A 273 27.88 64.04 40.63
C ALA A 273 29.08 64.94 40.99
N GLN A 274 29.37 65.96 40.16
CA GLN A 274 30.42 66.95 40.42
C GLN A 274 29.94 68.16 41.24
N ASP A 275 28.65 68.24 41.58
CA ASP A 275 28.10 69.36 42.36
C ASP A 275 28.65 69.34 43.79
N LYS A 276 29.51 70.33 44.08
CA LYS A 276 30.11 70.55 45.39
C LYS A 276 29.07 70.75 46.49
N LYS A 277 27.92 71.37 46.21
CA LYS A 277 26.85 71.54 47.21
C LYS A 277 26.22 70.20 47.58
N LEU A 278 26.04 69.32 46.60
CA LEU A 278 25.49 67.99 46.86
C LEU A 278 26.49 67.12 47.62
N TYR A 279 27.78 67.22 47.27
CA TYR A 279 28.87 66.58 48.03
C TYR A 279 28.92 67.09 49.48
N ASP A 280 28.88 68.41 49.69
CA ASP A 280 28.90 69.01 51.02
C ASP A 280 27.68 68.58 51.85
N LEU A 281 26.50 68.49 51.23
CA LEU A 281 25.28 67.98 51.87
C LEU A 281 25.40 66.49 52.22
N GLN A 282 25.88 65.65 51.30
CA GLN A 282 26.13 64.23 51.57
C GLN A 282 27.18 64.04 52.65
N ARG A 283 28.26 64.83 52.64
CA ARG A 283 29.31 64.82 53.68
C ARG A 283 28.74 65.23 55.03
N GLN A 284 27.91 66.26 55.09
CA GLN A 284 27.24 66.68 56.33
C GLN A 284 26.37 65.53 56.87
N LYS A 285 25.54 64.91 56.03
CA LYS A 285 24.68 63.80 56.43
C LYS A 285 25.43 62.54 56.82
N ALA A 286 26.52 62.23 56.12
CA ALA A 286 27.41 61.12 56.47
C ALA A 286 28.13 61.39 57.81
N THR A 287 28.54 62.63 58.06
CA THR A 287 29.16 63.03 59.33
C THR A 287 28.16 62.91 60.48
N GLU A 288 26.93 63.43 60.31
CA GLU A 288 25.83 63.29 61.28
C GLU A 288 25.55 61.81 61.61
N LEU A 289 25.53 60.94 60.58
CA LEU A 289 25.34 59.50 60.78
C LEU A 289 26.51 58.86 61.56
N LEU A 290 27.75 59.22 61.24
CA LEU A 290 28.94 58.70 61.91
C LEU A 290 29.00 59.17 63.38
N GLU A 291 28.65 60.43 63.65
CA GLU A 291 28.51 60.95 65.01
C GLU A 291 27.44 60.18 65.80
N LEU A 292 26.26 59.94 65.22
CA LEU A 292 25.21 59.13 65.82
C LEU A 292 25.68 57.69 66.09
N GLN A 293 26.41 57.08 65.16
CA GLN A 293 26.98 55.74 65.37
C GLN A 293 28.03 55.73 66.47
N ALA A 294 28.91 56.72 66.54
CA ALA A 294 29.92 56.84 67.58
C ALA A 294 29.30 57.09 68.96
N HIS A 295 28.30 57.97 69.06
CA HIS A 295 27.53 58.18 70.28
C HIS A 295 26.84 56.90 70.75
N ASN A 296 26.16 56.20 69.85
CA ASN A 296 25.53 54.91 70.17
C ASN A 296 26.56 53.84 70.60
N PHE A 297 27.73 53.80 69.97
CA PHE A 297 28.80 52.88 70.36
C PHE A 297 29.35 53.19 71.76
N VAL A 298 29.60 54.47 72.07
CA VAL A 298 30.07 54.91 73.39
C VAL A 298 29.00 54.67 74.47
N GLU A 299 27.73 54.98 74.21
CA GLU A 299 26.64 54.65 75.12
C GLU A 299 26.56 53.14 75.40
N LYS A 300 26.73 52.32 74.36
CA LYS A 300 26.71 50.86 74.50
C LYS A 300 27.87 50.36 75.36
N GLN A 301 29.09 50.90 75.19
CA GLN A 301 30.21 50.56 76.08
C GLN A 301 29.97 51.02 77.52
N LYS A 302 29.43 52.22 77.75
CA LYS A 302 29.11 52.72 79.11
C LYS A 302 28.07 51.88 79.84
N LYS A 303 27.14 51.23 79.13
CA LYS A 303 26.16 50.30 79.73
C LYS A 303 26.73 48.90 80.03
N THR A 304 27.95 48.60 79.57
CA THR A 304 28.59 47.28 79.70
C THR A 304 29.68 47.26 80.78
N ILE A 305 30.07 48.42 81.32
CA ILE A 305 30.94 48.62 82.50
C ILE A 305 30.05 48.90 83.71
#